data_AF-A0A5C6YYN1-F1
#
_entry.id   AF-A0A5C6YYN1-F1
#
_cell.length_a   1.000
_cell.length_b   1.000
_cell.length_c   1.000
_cell.angle_alpha   90.00
_cell.angle_beta   90.00
_cell.angle_gamma   90.00
#
_symmetry.space_group_name_H-M   'P 1'
#
loop_
_entity.id
_entity.type
_entity.pdbx_description
1 polymer ?
#
loop_
_entity_poly.entity_id
_entity_poly.type
_entity_poly.pdbx_seq_one_letter_code
_entity_poly.pdbx_strand_id
1 'polypeptide(L)'
;MNNLTDNCYICQFNKENLKRVLKNDFITLDDIEKKKRHFLYLLEYLGSGDKSSSPGLNAGMILVEEKYTSRSYLEDYRDHYFMSYSSYKRHCQRIHFFQHKVSANIQNNKEEQIKFFELLLSKNKDSEAIWKGYLGHIVKRPIPNGIIGATLLKTYQTKKPVNGYFRKYTVRKNYKVNLFGHEEIIKTLIYVEQDRIVGACATSALYVAFHRLSHLFETSRPNQKKISDAAGISVRTPNRKLKNKEGLTPFQICRVIETFGLDPEIYSLKKLSSEEIKAMLYAYLKMGIPVILGFQFDPEGKKKKNSKEENHHAITLTGYSETLEENTKYESYKNKSWWESATKSKQKLPLNLKSKYIQQFYAHDDQIGPFARIRFDSEDNKLTTSWWDSEKGIKTKLLATPFVSIMPLSDRIRLPYEATRENVEIINVWLDLIIDGLDYINWDIYLSRSNKEKKYILESKDYQHNLHADALSETYPKYVWVADCYLANSKLFKIMFDASDINYKHFGWDIVYFNTDFKSLLENYFKDAMKTSNDVKNNEYLMDVIKTTGIETTNLFRKSLKFDPIEI
;
A
#
# COMPACT_ATOMS: atom_id res chain seq x y z
N MET A 1 22.04 -29.74 -26.94
CA MET A 1 20.96 -29.13 -26.13
C MET A 1 19.54 -29.46 -26.63
N ASN A 2 19.34 -30.53 -27.41
CA ASN A 2 18.06 -30.81 -28.11
C ASN A 2 16.82 -31.04 -27.22
N ASN A 3 17.00 -31.31 -25.92
CA ASN A 3 15.91 -31.58 -24.97
C ASN A 3 15.45 -30.35 -24.17
N LEU A 4 16.13 -29.21 -24.26
CA LEU A 4 15.79 -28.02 -23.46
C LEU A 4 14.46 -27.41 -23.92
N THR A 5 14.18 -27.50 -25.21
CA THR A 5 12.90 -27.11 -25.84
C THR A 5 11.72 -27.98 -25.45
N ASP A 6 11.96 -29.16 -24.84
CA ASP A 6 10.89 -30.11 -24.52
C ASP A 6 10.20 -29.79 -23.19
N ASN A 7 10.81 -28.92 -22.38
CA ASN A 7 10.24 -28.45 -21.11
C ASN A 7 10.11 -26.93 -21.03
N CYS A 8 10.70 -26.20 -21.98
CA CYS A 8 10.67 -24.75 -22.05
C CYS A 8 10.53 -24.26 -23.49
N TYR A 9 9.79 -23.19 -23.71
CA TYR A 9 9.75 -22.52 -25.02
C TYR A 9 9.65 -21.00 -24.88
N ILE A 10 9.94 -20.31 -25.97
CA ILE A 10 9.96 -18.85 -26.02
C ILE A 10 9.00 -18.36 -27.11
N CYS A 11 8.31 -17.26 -26.82
CA CYS A 11 7.56 -16.52 -27.83
C CYS A 11 7.66 -15.02 -27.59
N GLN A 12 7.40 -14.24 -28.65
CA GLN A 12 7.33 -12.79 -28.53
C GLN A 12 6.16 -12.37 -27.64
N PHE A 13 6.35 -11.35 -26.81
CA PHE A 13 5.22 -10.76 -26.07
C PHE A 13 4.31 -9.99 -27.03
N ASN A 14 3.07 -10.47 -27.19
CA ASN A 14 1.99 -9.79 -27.89
C ASN A 14 0.63 -10.33 -27.39
N LYS A 15 -0.47 -9.71 -27.84
CA LYS A 15 -1.84 -10.08 -27.41
C LYS A 15 -2.15 -11.56 -27.61
N GLU A 16 -1.86 -12.09 -28.80
CA GLU A 16 -2.18 -13.48 -29.17
C GLU A 16 -1.34 -14.49 -28.37
N ASN A 17 -0.04 -14.23 -28.24
CA ASN A 17 0.86 -15.08 -27.47
C ASN A 17 0.52 -15.07 -25.98
N LEU A 18 0.21 -13.91 -25.40
CA LEU A 18 -0.22 -13.81 -24.01
C LEU A 18 -1.52 -14.60 -23.77
N LYS A 19 -2.51 -14.46 -24.65
CA LYS A 19 -3.78 -15.19 -24.59
C LYS A 19 -3.54 -16.71 -24.61
N ARG A 20 -2.69 -17.17 -25.53
CA ARG A 20 -2.38 -18.60 -25.67
C ARG A 20 -1.59 -19.16 -24.48
N VAL A 21 -0.59 -18.45 -23.95
CA VAL A 21 0.15 -18.95 -22.79
C VAL A 21 -0.70 -19.00 -21.52
N LEU A 22 -1.76 -18.17 -21.42
CA LEU A 22 -2.72 -18.20 -20.30
C LEU A 22 -3.79 -19.30 -20.44
N LYS A 23 -4.01 -19.86 -21.65
CA LYS A 23 -4.96 -20.95 -21.89
C LYS A 23 -4.57 -22.23 -21.15
N ASN A 24 -5.52 -22.90 -20.50
CA ASN A 24 -5.34 -24.25 -19.98
C ASN A 24 -6.44 -25.18 -20.51
N ASP A 25 -6.48 -26.43 -20.04
CA ASP A 25 -7.42 -27.45 -20.52
C ASP A 25 -8.90 -27.14 -20.17
N PHE A 26 -9.14 -26.19 -19.27
CA PHE A 26 -10.45 -25.86 -18.70
C PHE A 26 -11.00 -24.49 -19.11
N ILE A 27 -10.21 -23.66 -19.79
CA ILE A 27 -10.62 -22.32 -20.23
C ILE A 27 -10.31 -22.10 -21.71
N THR A 28 -11.29 -21.59 -22.46
CA THR A 28 -11.10 -21.32 -23.88
C THR A 28 -10.34 -20.00 -24.10
N LEU A 29 -9.79 -19.81 -25.30
CA LEU A 29 -9.16 -18.53 -25.68
C LEU A 29 -10.19 -17.39 -25.65
N ASP A 30 -11.44 -17.67 -26.02
CA ASP A 30 -12.54 -16.70 -26.02
C ASP A 30 -12.92 -16.28 -24.59
N ASP A 31 -12.96 -17.24 -23.65
CA ASP A 31 -13.21 -16.94 -22.24
C ASP A 31 -12.11 -16.07 -21.63
N ILE A 32 -10.85 -16.29 -21.99
CA ILE A 32 -9.74 -15.44 -21.54
C ILE A 32 -9.91 -14.03 -22.06
N GLU A 33 -10.24 -13.86 -23.34
CA GLU A 33 -10.32 -12.56 -23.96
C GLU A 33 -11.54 -11.74 -23.48
N LYS A 34 -12.71 -12.39 -23.37
CA LYS A 34 -13.97 -11.72 -23.06
C LYS A 34 -14.27 -11.65 -21.57
N LYS A 35 -14.01 -12.72 -20.82
CA LYS A 35 -14.46 -12.85 -19.43
C LYS A 35 -13.39 -12.56 -18.39
N LYS A 36 -12.09 -12.62 -18.74
CA LYS A 36 -11.00 -12.40 -17.78
C LYS A 36 -10.43 -10.99 -17.87
N ARG A 37 -10.87 -10.10 -16.97
CA ARG A 37 -10.30 -8.75 -16.82
C ARG A 37 -8.78 -8.75 -16.59
N HIS A 38 -8.24 -9.79 -15.96
CA HIS A 38 -6.80 -10.01 -15.81
C HIS A 38 -6.04 -9.99 -17.14
N PHE A 39 -6.63 -10.52 -18.22
CA PHE A 39 -5.96 -10.55 -19.51
C PHE A 39 -5.72 -9.14 -20.05
N LEU A 40 -6.75 -8.29 -20.04
CA LEU A 40 -6.66 -6.90 -20.45
C LEU A 40 -5.69 -6.12 -19.55
N TYR A 41 -5.80 -6.32 -18.24
CA TYR A 41 -4.88 -5.71 -17.27
C TYR A 41 -3.43 -6.08 -17.56
N LEU A 42 -3.13 -7.39 -17.72
CA LEU A 42 -1.77 -7.88 -17.96
C LEU A 42 -1.23 -7.40 -19.32
N LEU A 43 -2.09 -7.29 -20.34
CA LEU A 43 -1.70 -6.75 -21.64
C LEU A 43 -1.25 -5.29 -21.54
N GLU A 44 -2.00 -4.46 -20.81
CA GLU A 44 -1.62 -3.06 -20.53
C GLU A 44 -0.35 -3.00 -19.66
N TYR A 45 -0.34 -3.79 -18.58
CA TYR A 45 0.69 -3.77 -17.54
C TYR A 45 2.05 -4.23 -18.04
N LEU A 46 2.10 -5.39 -18.70
CA LEU A 46 3.33 -5.97 -19.23
C LEU A 46 3.73 -5.31 -20.54
N GLY A 47 2.77 -4.82 -21.33
CA GLY A 47 3.03 -4.14 -22.60
C GLY A 47 3.62 -2.74 -22.44
N SER A 48 3.43 -1.91 -23.45
CA SER A 48 3.87 -0.51 -23.41
C SER A 48 3.02 0.38 -22.50
N GLY A 49 1.81 -0.07 -22.18
CA GLY A 49 0.79 0.76 -21.52
C GLY A 49 0.49 2.04 -22.31
N ASP A 50 -0.10 3.01 -21.63
CA ASP A 50 -0.18 4.37 -22.13
C ASP A 50 1.13 5.09 -21.79
N LYS A 51 1.98 5.37 -22.78
CA LYS A 51 3.28 6.02 -22.57
C LYS A 51 3.19 7.37 -21.85
N SER A 52 2.07 8.07 -22.00
CA SER A 52 1.85 9.39 -21.40
C SER A 52 1.36 9.27 -19.96
N SER A 53 0.31 8.46 -19.71
CA SER A 53 -0.39 8.45 -18.43
C SER A 53 -0.09 7.24 -17.55
N SER A 54 0.28 6.10 -18.13
CA SER A 54 0.42 4.81 -17.45
C SER A 54 1.36 3.87 -18.21
N PRO A 55 2.67 4.16 -18.23
CA PRO A 55 3.62 3.32 -18.94
C PRO A 55 3.66 1.92 -18.31
N GLY A 56 3.58 0.89 -19.15
CA GLY A 56 3.72 -0.50 -18.78
C GLY A 56 5.19 -0.91 -18.58
N LEU A 57 5.44 -2.21 -18.44
CA LEU A 57 6.77 -2.78 -18.20
C LEU A 57 7.60 -2.99 -19.47
N ASN A 58 6.99 -2.86 -20.65
CA ASN A 58 7.61 -3.05 -21.96
C ASN A 58 8.23 -4.44 -22.16
N ALA A 59 7.47 -5.49 -21.84
CA ALA A 59 7.83 -6.88 -22.14
C ALA A 59 8.00 -7.06 -23.66
N GLY A 60 9.11 -7.66 -24.06
CA GLY A 60 9.40 -8.06 -25.44
C GLY A 60 9.29 -9.57 -25.67
N MET A 61 9.42 -10.37 -24.60
CA MET A 61 9.51 -11.82 -24.67
C MET A 61 8.78 -12.50 -23.51
N ILE A 62 8.20 -13.66 -23.82
CA ILE A 62 7.63 -14.63 -22.89
C ILE A 62 8.46 -15.92 -22.96
N LEU A 63 8.86 -16.45 -21.82
CA LEU A 63 9.47 -17.77 -21.67
C LEU A 63 8.59 -18.63 -20.77
N VAL A 64 8.23 -19.84 -21.21
CA VAL A 64 7.32 -20.72 -20.47
C VAL A 64 8.06 -21.96 -19.98
N GLU A 65 8.09 -22.18 -18.66
CA GLU A 65 8.43 -23.47 -18.06
C GLU A 65 7.18 -24.36 -18.01
N GLU A 66 7.19 -25.51 -18.70
CA GLU A 66 5.99 -26.32 -18.88
C GLU A 66 5.61 -27.19 -17.67
N LYS A 67 6.60 -27.65 -16.90
CA LYS A 67 6.40 -28.54 -15.75
C LYS A 67 6.97 -27.89 -14.49
N TYR A 68 6.19 -27.00 -13.90
CA TYR A 68 6.57 -26.28 -12.68
C TYR A 68 5.77 -26.74 -11.46
N THR A 69 6.46 -27.02 -10.36
CA THR A 69 5.82 -27.35 -9.07
C THR A 69 5.68 -26.09 -8.22
N SER A 70 4.50 -25.46 -8.28
CA SER A 70 4.19 -24.33 -7.41
C SER A 70 3.83 -24.80 -6.02
N ARG A 71 4.58 -24.37 -5.00
CA ARG A 71 4.27 -24.71 -3.60
C ARG A 71 2.87 -24.25 -3.19
N SER A 72 2.46 -23.04 -3.59
CA SER A 72 1.14 -22.52 -3.21
C SER A 72 0.01 -23.35 -3.82
N TYR A 73 0.13 -23.72 -5.10
CA TYR A 73 -0.88 -24.55 -5.75
C TYR A 73 -0.85 -26.00 -5.28
N LEU A 74 0.33 -26.54 -4.95
CA LEU A 74 0.45 -27.93 -4.53
C LEU A 74 -0.31 -28.20 -3.21
N GLU A 75 -0.31 -27.22 -2.30
CA GLU A 75 -1.10 -27.27 -1.08
C GLU A 75 -2.61 -27.28 -1.39
N ASP A 76 -3.07 -26.37 -2.26
CA ASP A 76 -4.48 -26.33 -2.73
C ASP A 76 -4.87 -27.64 -3.46
N TYR A 77 -3.97 -28.16 -4.30
CA TYR A 77 -4.14 -29.38 -5.06
C TYR A 77 -4.39 -30.57 -4.15
N ARG A 78 -3.51 -30.79 -3.17
CA ARG A 78 -3.64 -31.89 -2.20
C ARG A 78 -4.97 -31.83 -1.45
N ASP A 79 -5.38 -30.62 -1.08
CA ASP A 79 -6.50 -30.45 -0.15
C ASP A 79 -7.87 -30.45 -0.85
N HIS A 80 -7.94 -30.11 -2.16
CA HIS A 80 -9.21 -29.95 -2.89
C HIS A 80 -9.30 -30.71 -4.21
N TYR A 81 -8.21 -30.76 -4.98
CA TYR A 81 -8.25 -31.25 -6.36
C TYR A 81 -7.80 -32.70 -6.50
N PHE A 82 -6.96 -33.21 -5.59
CA PHE A 82 -6.43 -34.57 -5.63
C PHE A 82 -7.53 -35.63 -5.52
N MET A 83 -8.54 -35.38 -4.67
CA MET A 83 -9.67 -36.30 -4.46
C MET A 83 -10.80 -36.12 -5.47
N SER A 84 -10.68 -35.18 -6.42
CA SER A 84 -11.72 -34.95 -7.42
C SER A 84 -11.72 -36.06 -8.47
N TYR A 85 -12.92 -36.46 -8.92
CA TYR A 85 -13.04 -37.42 -10.04
C TYR A 85 -12.45 -36.85 -11.34
N SER A 86 -12.61 -35.54 -11.57
CA SER A 86 -11.94 -34.84 -12.67
C SER A 86 -10.42 -34.82 -12.45
N SER A 87 -9.67 -35.21 -13.47
CA SER A 87 -8.21 -35.26 -13.42
C SER A 87 -7.58 -33.86 -13.57
N TYR A 88 -7.33 -33.19 -12.45
CA TYR A 88 -6.52 -31.97 -12.41
C TYR A 88 -5.02 -32.29 -12.35
N LYS A 89 -4.21 -31.57 -13.14
CA LYS A 89 -2.76 -31.76 -13.15
C LYS A 89 -2.14 -31.17 -11.89
N ARG A 90 -1.19 -31.90 -11.28
CA ARG A 90 -0.38 -31.39 -10.14
C ARG A 90 0.58 -30.27 -10.57
N HIS A 91 1.11 -30.34 -11.78
CA HIS A 91 2.11 -29.39 -12.28
C HIS A 91 1.45 -28.17 -12.93
N CYS A 92 1.96 -26.99 -12.59
CA CYS A 92 1.62 -25.72 -13.21
C CYS A 92 2.55 -25.42 -14.39
N GLN A 93 2.24 -24.37 -15.14
CA GLN A 93 3.21 -23.71 -16.01
C GLN A 93 3.67 -22.41 -15.36
N ARG A 94 4.94 -22.04 -15.54
CA ARG A 94 5.47 -20.77 -15.06
C ARG A 94 5.88 -19.91 -16.24
N ILE A 95 5.28 -18.74 -16.34
CA ILE A 95 5.35 -17.86 -17.49
C ILE A 95 6.20 -16.66 -17.09
N HIS A 96 7.41 -16.59 -17.63
CA HIS A 96 8.41 -15.57 -17.38
C HIS A 96 8.34 -14.46 -18.42
N PHE A 97 8.59 -13.22 -18.00
CA PHE A 97 8.56 -12.06 -18.86
C PHE A 97 9.90 -11.34 -18.83
N PHE A 98 10.35 -10.87 -20.00
CA PHE A 98 11.58 -10.11 -20.16
C PHE A 98 11.34 -8.89 -21.06
N GLN A 99 12.07 -7.80 -20.80
CA GLN A 99 12.09 -6.62 -21.68
C GLN A 99 12.80 -6.88 -23.00
N HIS A 100 13.69 -7.87 -23.04
CA HIS A 100 14.40 -8.27 -24.26
C HIS A 100 13.41 -8.62 -25.37
N LYS A 101 13.68 -8.14 -26.58
CA LYS A 101 12.83 -8.36 -27.76
C LYS A 101 13.36 -9.54 -28.56
N VAL A 102 12.45 -10.39 -29.00
CA VAL A 102 12.74 -11.53 -29.88
C VAL A 102 11.99 -11.39 -31.20
N SER A 103 12.39 -12.17 -32.21
CA SER A 103 11.70 -12.20 -33.50
C SER A 103 10.24 -12.68 -33.33
N ALA A 104 9.36 -12.24 -34.23
CA ALA A 104 7.95 -12.62 -34.19
C ALA A 104 7.74 -14.13 -34.40
N ASN A 105 8.63 -14.79 -35.14
CA ASN A 105 8.52 -16.19 -35.55
C ASN A 105 9.34 -17.16 -34.67
N ILE A 106 10.05 -16.67 -33.65
CA ILE A 106 10.96 -17.48 -32.82
C ILE A 106 10.31 -18.77 -32.31
N GLN A 107 9.03 -18.73 -31.98
CA GLN A 107 8.33 -19.90 -31.44
C GLN A 107 8.26 -21.07 -32.43
N ASN A 108 8.13 -20.79 -33.72
CA ASN A 108 8.05 -21.83 -34.76
C ASN A 108 9.44 -22.23 -35.27
N ASN A 109 10.50 -21.58 -34.79
CA ASN A 109 11.88 -21.82 -35.19
C ASN A 109 12.67 -22.45 -34.03
N LYS A 110 12.76 -23.78 -34.03
CA LYS A 110 13.46 -24.53 -32.98
C LYS A 110 14.95 -24.18 -32.89
N GLU A 111 15.61 -23.93 -34.02
CA GLU A 111 17.02 -23.56 -34.05
C GLU A 111 17.27 -22.18 -33.43
N GLU A 112 16.39 -21.20 -33.72
CA GLU A 112 16.47 -19.87 -33.13
C GLU A 112 16.23 -19.91 -31.62
N GLN A 113 15.30 -20.74 -31.14
CA GLN A 113 15.10 -20.96 -29.71
C GLN A 113 16.34 -21.56 -29.05
N ILE A 114 16.97 -22.57 -29.67
CA ILE A 114 18.18 -23.20 -29.13
C ILE A 114 19.31 -22.16 -29.03
N LYS A 115 19.56 -21.38 -30.09
CA LYS A 115 20.56 -20.30 -30.09
C LYS A 115 20.28 -19.27 -29.00
N PHE A 116 19.01 -18.92 -28.78
CA PHE A 116 18.64 -17.99 -27.72
C PHE A 116 18.87 -18.59 -26.32
N PHE A 117 18.53 -19.86 -26.10
CA PHE A 117 18.81 -20.52 -24.83
C PHE A 117 20.32 -20.62 -24.57
N GLU A 118 21.14 -20.91 -25.59
CA GLU A 118 22.60 -20.87 -25.49
C GLU A 118 23.10 -19.48 -25.08
N LEU A 119 22.56 -18.42 -25.68
CA LEU A 119 22.86 -17.04 -25.29
C LEU A 119 22.45 -16.75 -23.84
N LEU A 120 21.23 -17.11 -23.43
CA LEU A 120 20.71 -16.87 -22.09
C LEU A 120 21.49 -17.64 -21.00
N LEU A 121 22.02 -18.80 -21.34
CA LEU A 121 22.84 -19.65 -20.46
C LEU A 121 24.33 -19.29 -20.51
N SER A 122 24.75 -18.48 -21.49
CA SER A 122 26.12 -17.99 -21.57
C SER A 122 26.43 -17.02 -20.42
N LYS A 123 27.70 -16.93 -20.02
CA LYS A 123 28.17 -15.99 -18.98
C LYS A 123 28.78 -14.72 -19.60
N ASN A 124 28.20 -14.23 -20.69
CA ASN A 124 28.68 -13.04 -21.39
C ASN A 124 27.83 -11.79 -21.04
N LYS A 125 28.27 -10.63 -21.52
CA LYS A 125 27.59 -9.34 -21.28
C LYS A 125 26.16 -9.29 -21.84
N ASP A 126 25.89 -10.01 -22.92
CA ASP A 126 24.57 -10.04 -23.56
C ASP A 126 23.56 -10.79 -22.68
N SER A 127 23.97 -11.94 -22.12
CA SER A 127 23.20 -12.68 -21.13
C SER A 127 22.89 -11.82 -19.91
N GLU A 128 23.89 -11.13 -19.35
CA GLU A 128 23.68 -10.22 -18.22
C GLU A 128 22.67 -9.10 -18.54
N ALA A 129 22.71 -8.56 -19.76
CA ALA A 129 21.75 -7.54 -20.19
C ALA A 129 20.32 -8.09 -20.28
N ILE A 130 20.15 -9.33 -20.75
CA ILE A 130 18.85 -10.00 -20.80
C ILE A 130 18.30 -10.22 -19.38
N TRP A 131 19.13 -10.73 -18.46
CA TRP A 131 18.74 -10.98 -17.07
C TRP A 131 18.39 -9.69 -16.31
N LYS A 132 19.14 -8.60 -16.51
CA LYS A 132 18.77 -7.26 -16.00
C LYS A 132 17.37 -6.82 -16.46
N GLY A 133 16.98 -7.24 -17.67
CA GLY A 133 15.67 -7.04 -18.27
C GLY A 133 14.56 -7.99 -17.78
N TYR A 134 14.82 -8.90 -16.84
CA TYR A 134 13.80 -9.81 -16.30
C TYR A 134 12.69 -9.03 -15.57
N LEU A 135 11.44 -9.27 -15.92
CA LEU A 135 10.27 -8.54 -15.39
C LEU A 135 9.53 -9.32 -14.30
N GLY A 136 9.75 -10.64 -14.21
CA GLY A 136 9.06 -11.51 -13.28
C GLY A 136 8.32 -12.64 -13.95
N HIS A 137 7.41 -13.28 -13.21
CA HIS A 137 6.65 -14.41 -13.70
C HIS A 137 5.23 -14.50 -13.13
N ILE A 138 4.41 -15.27 -13.84
CA ILE A 138 3.08 -15.71 -13.43
C ILE A 138 3.08 -17.23 -13.39
N VAL A 139 2.56 -17.83 -12.32
CA VAL A 139 2.24 -19.25 -12.31
C VAL A 139 0.83 -19.45 -12.86
N LYS A 140 0.68 -20.19 -13.96
CA LYS A 140 -0.62 -20.61 -14.48
C LYS A 140 -1.03 -21.94 -13.85
N ARG A 141 -2.14 -21.93 -13.11
CA ARG A 141 -2.74 -23.12 -12.50
C ARG A 141 -3.58 -23.91 -13.53
N PRO A 142 -3.55 -25.24 -13.52
CA PRO A 142 -4.33 -26.10 -14.41
C PRO A 142 -5.73 -26.39 -13.84
N ILE A 143 -6.53 -25.35 -13.62
CA ILE A 143 -7.89 -25.40 -13.03
C ILE A 143 -8.84 -24.46 -13.77
N PRO A 144 -10.18 -24.65 -13.70
CA PRO A 144 -11.15 -23.83 -14.44
C PRO A 144 -11.25 -22.38 -13.95
N ASN A 145 -11.09 -22.15 -12.65
CA ASN A 145 -11.22 -20.83 -12.00
C ASN A 145 -9.91 -20.49 -11.28
N GLY A 146 -9.59 -19.20 -11.11
CA GLY A 146 -8.36 -18.83 -10.38
C GLY A 146 -7.08 -19.23 -11.13
N ILE A 147 -7.07 -19.16 -12.46
CA ILE A 147 -5.97 -19.66 -13.31
C ILE A 147 -4.64 -18.96 -13.05
N ILE A 148 -4.67 -17.73 -12.53
CA ILE A 148 -3.47 -16.97 -12.14
C ILE A 148 -3.12 -17.30 -10.69
N GLY A 149 -2.10 -18.13 -10.52
CA GLY A 149 -1.51 -18.44 -9.22
C GLY A 149 -0.49 -17.40 -8.78
N ALA A 150 0.46 -17.85 -7.94
CA ALA A 150 1.55 -17.05 -7.42
C ALA A 150 2.24 -16.25 -8.54
N THR A 151 2.11 -14.93 -8.46
CA THR A 151 2.59 -13.99 -9.45
C THR A 151 3.55 -13.02 -8.78
N LEU A 152 4.73 -12.85 -9.38
CA LEU A 152 5.79 -11.95 -8.91
C LEU A 152 6.25 -11.13 -10.11
N LEU A 153 5.72 -9.91 -10.23
CA LEU A 153 6.06 -8.98 -11.31
C LEU A 153 6.72 -7.72 -10.73
N LYS A 154 7.70 -7.17 -11.44
CA LYS A 154 8.25 -5.83 -11.15
C LYS A 154 7.13 -4.81 -11.15
N THR A 155 7.16 -3.85 -10.23
CA THR A 155 6.16 -2.77 -10.19
C THR A 155 6.29 -1.85 -11.41
N TYR A 156 5.26 -1.03 -11.66
CA TYR A 156 5.40 0.09 -12.59
C TYR A 156 6.64 0.95 -12.27
N GLN A 157 7.14 1.67 -13.28
CA GLN A 157 8.30 2.55 -13.13
C GLN A 157 8.06 3.59 -12.03
N THR A 158 9.05 3.73 -11.15
CA THR A 158 9.00 4.60 -9.95
C THR A 158 10.00 5.76 -10.03
N LYS A 159 10.99 5.68 -10.93
CA LYS A 159 12.11 6.63 -11.01
C LYS A 159 11.76 7.95 -11.70
N LYS A 160 10.73 7.97 -12.54
CA LYS A 160 10.30 9.16 -13.28
C LYS A 160 8.87 9.49 -12.86
N PRO A 161 8.55 10.78 -12.65
CA PRO A 161 7.18 11.18 -12.43
C PRO A 161 6.36 10.87 -13.69
N VAL A 162 5.12 10.46 -13.49
CA VAL A 162 4.15 10.25 -14.57
C VAL A 162 2.99 11.20 -14.29
N ASN A 163 2.64 12.07 -15.23
CA ASN A 163 1.62 13.11 -15.03
C ASN A 163 1.80 13.93 -13.73
N GLY A 164 3.04 14.28 -13.39
CA GLY A 164 3.33 15.13 -12.24
C GLY A 164 3.29 14.45 -10.87
N TYR A 165 3.23 13.11 -10.79
CA TYR A 165 3.26 12.36 -9.52
C TYR A 165 4.26 11.19 -9.51
N PHE A 166 4.78 10.85 -8.33
CA PHE A 166 5.65 9.71 -8.08
C PHE A 166 4.90 8.51 -7.52
N ARG A 167 5.20 7.32 -8.03
CA ARG A 167 4.61 6.05 -7.56
C ARG A 167 5.45 5.47 -6.43
N LYS A 168 4.84 5.20 -5.28
CA LYS A 168 5.48 4.60 -4.11
C LYS A 168 4.80 3.28 -3.77
N TYR A 169 5.46 2.18 -4.11
CA TYR A 169 5.09 0.82 -3.69
C TYR A 169 5.83 0.48 -2.39
N THR A 170 5.24 0.81 -1.25
CA THR A 170 5.87 0.69 0.07
C THR A 170 5.75 -0.71 0.65
N VAL A 171 4.69 -1.43 0.28
CA VAL A 171 4.38 -2.79 0.74
C VAL A 171 5.06 -3.82 -0.19
N ARG A 172 6.40 -3.81 -0.24
CA ARG A 172 7.20 -4.74 -1.04
C ARG A 172 8.24 -5.47 -0.19
N LYS A 173 8.66 -6.64 -0.64
CA LYS A 173 9.84 -7.34 -0.14
C LYS A 173 10.62 -7.99 -1.29
N ASN A 174 11.82 -8.47 -0.97
CA ASN A 174 12.64 -9.19 -1.93
C ASN A 174 12.14 -10.64 -2.06
N TYR A 175 11.94 -11.09 -3.29
CA TYR A 175 11.66 -12.49 -3.63
C TYR A 175 12.79 -13.01 -4.49
N LYS A 176 13.34 -14.16 -4.12
CA LYS A 176 14.31 -14.90 -4.92
C LYS A 176 13.55 -15.73 -5.96
N VAL A 177 13.98 -15.63 -7.21
CA VAL A 177 13.43 -16.35 -8.36
C VAL A 177 14.57 -17.10 -9.01
N ASN A 178 14.45 -18.43 -9.04
CA ASN A 178 15.39 -19.29 -9.75
C ASN A 178 14.81 -19.66 -11.12
N LEU A 179 15.64 -19.55 -12.17
CA LEU A 179 15.37 -20.06 -13.51
C LEU A 179 16.72 -20.48 -14.14
N PHE A 180 16.81 -21.73 -14.61
CA PHE A 180 18.05 -22.31 -15.18
C PHE A 180 19.31 -22.18 -14.30
N GLY A 181 19.14 -22.21 -12.97
CA GLY A 181 20.25 -22.02 -12.02
C GLY A 181 20.66 -20.55 -11.82
N HIS A 182 20.07 -19.61 -12.55
CA HIS A 182 20.23 -18.18 -12.31
C HIS A 182 19.26 -17.71 -11.22
N GLU A 183 19.78 -17.06 -10.18
CA GLU A 183 18.98 -16.44 -9.11
C GLU A 183 18.78 -14.95 -9.42
N GLU A 184 17.52 -14.54 -9.57
CA GLU A 184 17.12 -13.14 -9.69
C GLU A 184 16.36 -12.68 -8.45
N ILE A 185 16.60 -11.44 -8.02
CA ILE A 185 15.90 -10.82 -6.89
C ILE A 185 14.90 -9.80 -7.41
N ILE A 186 13.61 -10.08 -7.21
CA ILE A 186 12.53 -9.13 -7.52
C ILE A 186 12.00 -8.51 -6.24
N LYS A 187 12.06 -7.18 -6.17
CA LYS A 187 11.41 -6.40 -5.11
C LYS A 187 9.96 -6.09 -5.48
N THR A 188 9.03 -6.89 -4.98
CA THR A 188 7.59 -6.78 -5.28
C THR A 188 6.74 -7.30 -4.12
N LEU A 189 5.45 -7.52 -4.33
CA LEU A 189 4.58 -8.31 -3.47
C LEU A 189 3.93 -9.42 -4.30
N ILE A 190 3.74 -10.59 -3.70
CA ILE A 190 3.08 -11.70 -4.38
C ILE A 190 1.63 -11.34 -4.70
N TYR A 191 1.15 -11.80 -5.84
CA TYR A 191 -0.24 -11.70 -6.25
C TYR A 191 -0.82 -13.09 -6.53
N VAL A 192 -2.11 -13.25 -6.29
CA VAL A 192 -2.88 -14.45 -6.64
C VAL A 192 -4.29 -14.04 -7.08
N GLU A 193 -4.84 -14.69 -8.10
CA GLU A 193 -6.27 -14.66 -8.38
C GLU A 193 -7.00 -15.54 -7.36
N GLN A 194 -8.21 -15.13 -6.96
CA GLN A 194 -9.03 -15.95 -6.08
C GLN A 194 -9.44 -17.24 -6.78
N ASP A 195 -9.41 -18.31 -6.01
CA ASP A 195 -10.04 -19.57 -6.36
C ASP A 195 -11.26 -19.73 -5.48
N ARG A 196 -12.45 -19.55 -6.06
CA ARG A 196 -13.74 -19.61 -5.34
C ARG A 196 -13.99 -20.95 -4.64
N ILE A 197 -13.24 -22.01 -4.95
CA ILE A 197 -13.30 -23.30 -4.25
C ILE A 197 -12.55 -23.26 -2.92
N VAL A 198 -11.44 -22.52 -2.88
CA VAL A 198 -10.52 -22.43 -1.74
C VAL A 198 -10.84 -21.23 -0.85
N GLY A 199 -11.14 -20.06 -1.43
CA GLY A 199 -11.30 -18.81 -0.71
C GLY A 199 -12.04 -17.72 -1.48
N ALA A 200 -12.50 -16.69 -0.76
CA ALA A 200 -13.10 -15.49 -1.35
C ALA A 200 -12.08 -14.35 -1.52
N CYS A 201 -12.49 -13.21 -2.07
CA CYS A 201 -11.66 -12.02 -2.28
C CYS A 201 -10.86 -11.62 -1.02
N ALA A 202 -11.52 -11.58 0.14
CA ALA A 202 -10.89 -11.30 1.43
C ALA A 202 -9.80 -12.32 1.82
N THR A 203 -9.93 -13.60 1.44
CA THR A 203 -8.90 -14.62 1.64
C THR A 203 -7.65 -14.31 0.80
N SER A 204 -7.83 -13.90 -0.46
CA SER A 204 -6.73 -13.48 -1.32
C SER A 204 -6.07 -12.19 -0.82
N ALA A 205 -6.86 -11.21 -0.37
CA ALA A 205 -6.37 -9.99 0.24
C ALA A 205 -5.50 -10.28 1.49
N LEU A 206 -6.01 -11.09 2.42
CA LEU A 206 -5.27 -11.53 3.60
C LEU A 206 -3.99 -12.27 3.21
N TYR A 207 -4.04 -13.19 2.25
CA TYR A 207 -2.88 -13.93 1.78
C TYR A 207 -1.76 -12.99 1.31
N VAL A 208 -2.10 -12.02 0.47
CA VAL A 208 -1.15 -11.01 -0.04
C VAL A 208 -0.58 -10.17 1.12
N ALA A 209 -1.44 -9.73 2.04
CA ALA A 209 -1.02 -8.96 3.21
C ALA A 209 -0.03 -9.73 4.09
N PHE A 210 -0.33 -11.00 4.43
CA PHE A 210 0.52 -11.85 5.27
C PHE A 210 1.91 -12.08 4.69
N HIS A 211 2.07 -12.07 3.37
CA HIS A 211 3.41 -12.15 2.78
C HIS A 211 4.28 -10.93 3.12
N ARG A 212 3.71 -9.73 3.22
CA ARG A 212 4.46 -8.58 3.71
C ARG A 212 4.60 -8.61 5.23
N LEU A 213 3.53 -8.89 5.95
CA LEU A 213 3.47 -8.83 7.41
C LEU A 213 4.42 -9.84 8.07
N SER A 214 4.50 -11.07 7.56
CA SER A 214 5.48 -12.07 8.04
C SER A 214 6.93 -11.58 7.97
N HIS A 215 7.27 -10.73 7.00
CA HIS A 215 8.59 -10.10 6.93
C HIS A 215 8.70 -8.86 7.84
N LEU A 216 7.61 -8.12 8.02
CA LEU A 216 7.63 -6.89 8.81
C LEU A 216 7.60 -7.18 10.31
N PHE A 217 6.82 -8.15 10.75
CA PHE A 217 6.53 -8.45 12.15
C PHE A 217 7.00 -9.86 12.56
N GLU A 218 7.71 -10.57 11.68
CA GLU A 218 8.26 -11.91 11.96
C GLU A 218 7.18 -12.95 12.32
N THR A 219 5.96 -12.75 11.81
CA THR A 219 4.83 -13.64 12.03
C THR A 219 4.77 -14.79 11.03
N SER A 220 3.87 -15.75 11.30
CA SER A 220 3.64 -16.87 10.40
C SER A 220 3.10 -16.41 9.04
N ARG A 221 3.41 -17.19 8.00
CA ARG A 221 2.91 -16.96 6.64
C ARG A 221 1.89 -18.05 6.28
N PRO A 222 0.59 -17.86 6.54
CA PRO A 222 -0.42 -18.83 6.20
C PRO A 222 -0.67 -18.94 4.70
N ASN A 223 -1.18 -20.09 4.27
CA ASN A 223 -1.73 -20.29 2.92
C ASN A 223 -3.23 -19.94 2.90
N GLN A 224 -3.84 -19.91 1.72
CA GLN A 224 -5.25 -19.53 1.54
C GLN A 224 -6.19 -20.43 2.36
N LYS A 225 -5.94 -21.75 2.39
CA LYS A 225 -6.73 -22.68 3.19
C LYS A 225 -6.66 -22.37 4.69
N LYS A 226 -5.46 -22.17 5.26
CA LYS A 226 -5.30 -21.83 6.68
C LYS A 226 -6.02 -20.53 7.04
N ILE A 227 -6.02 -19.56 6.12
CA ILE A 227 -6.79 -18.32 6.26
C ILE A 227 -8.30 -18.63 6.30
N SER A 228 -8.80 -19.44 5.37
CA SER A 228 -10.22 -19.82 5.36
C SER A 228 -10.62 -20.62 6.60
N ASP A 229 -9.79 -21.54 7.07
CA ASP A 229 -10.01 -22.30 8.30
C ASP A 229 -10.07 -21.38 9.53
N ALA A 230 -9.12 -20.44 9.66
CA ALA A 230 -9.07 -19.46 10.74
C ALA A 230 -10.31 -18.53 10.75
N ALA A 231 -10.87 -18.21 9.58
CA ALA A 231 -12.10 -17.43 9.46
C ALA A 231 -13.36 -18.20 9.92
N GLY A 232 -13.23 -19.48 10.30
CA GLY A 232 -14.33 -20.32 10.74
C GLY A 232 -15.19 -20.88 9.61
N ILE A 233 -14.73 -20.78 8.35
CA ILE A 233 -15.45 -21.28 7.17
C ILE A 233 -15.60 -22.80 7.21
N SER A 234 -14.63 -23.52 7.77
CA SER A 234 -14.57 -24.97 7.67
C SER A 234 -15.39 -25.74 8.71
N VAL A 235 -16.00 -25.09 9.71
CA VAL A 235 -16.45 -25.82 10.92
C VAL A 235 -17.97 -25.83 11.16
N ARG A 236 -18.80 -24.87 10.71
CA ARG A 236 -20.23 -24.85 11.10
C ARG A 236 -21.19 -24.18 10.11
N THR A 237 -21.43 -24.78 8.95
CA THR A 237 -22.65 -24.50 8.17
C THR A 237 -23.44 -25.80 7.96
N PRO A 238 -24.70 -25.90 8.45
CA PRO A 238 -25.50 -27.13 8.41
C PRO A 238 -25.79 -27.64 6.99
N ASN A 239 -25.59 -26.82 5.97
CA ASN A 239 -25.74 -27.20 4.58
C ASN A 239 -24.37 -27.20 3.91
N ARG A 240 -23.95 -28.37 3.40
CA ARG A 240 -22.82 -28.60 2.48
C ARG A 240 -22.96 -27.79 1.19
N LYS A 241 -22.96 -26.46 1.25
CA LYS A 241 -22.85 -25.57 0.10
C LYS A 241 -21.39 -25.13 0.02
N LEU A 242 -20.83 -25.21 -1.19
CA LEU A 242 -19.50 -24.75 -1.58
C LEU A 242 -18.94 -23.69 -0.62
N LYS A 243 -17.80 -24.01 0.01
CA LYS A 243 -17.06 -23.09 0.89
C LYS A 243 -16.98 -21.72 0.19
N ASN A 244 -17.47 -20.66 0.83
CA ASN A 244 -17.17 -19.25 0.49
C ASN A 244 -17.90 -18.57 -0.68
N LYS A 245 -19.18 -18.83 -0.95
CA LYS A 245 -19.94 -17.95 -1.87
C LYS A 245 -20.13 -16.52 -1.33
N GLU A 246 -20.26 -16.36 -0.02
CA GLU A 246 -20.68 -15.08 0.61
C GLU A 246 -19.52 -14.16 1.05
N GLY A 247 -18.26 -14.54 0.82
CA GLY A 247 -17.11 -13.75 1.27
C GLY A 247 -16.78 -13.90 2.75
N LEU A 248 -15.92 -13.01 3.27
CA LEU A 248 -15.65 -12.87 4.71
C LEU A 248 -16.23 -11.57 5.23
N THR A 249 -16.86 -11.61 6.39
CA THR A 249 -17.25 -10.40 7.11
C THR A 249 -16.01 -9.68 7.68
N PRO A 250 -16.06 -8.37 7.94
CA PRO A 250 -14.96 -7.65 8.59
C PRO A 250 -14.47 -8.31 9.88
N PHE A 251 -15.38 -8.81 10.72
CA PHE A 251 -15.02 -9.50 11.96
C PHE A 251 -14.33 -10.84 11.73
N GLN A 252 -14.68 -11.58 10.67
CA GLN A 252 -13.94 -12.78 10.28
C GLN A 252 -12.53 -12.44 9.79
N ILE A 253 -12.36 -11.31 9.08
CA ILE A 253 -11.04 -10.82 8.69
C ILE A 253 -10.21 -10.50 9.95
N CYS A 254 -10.78 -9.78 10.93
CA CYS A 254 -10.12 -9.51 12.21
C CYS A 254 -9.70 -10.79 12.94
N ARG A 255 -10.61 -11.76 13.07
CA ARG A 255 -10.32 -13.05 13.69
C ARG A 255 -9.16 -13.79 13.02
N VAL A 256 -9.07 -13.75 11.68
CA VAL A 256 -7.93 -14.34 10.96
C VAL A 256 -6.62 -13.64 11.34
N ILE A 257 -6.62 -12.32 11.38
CA ILE A 257 -5.44 -11.51 11.75
C ILE A 257 -4.95 -11.91 13.15
N GLU A 258 -5.85 -11.95 14.14
CA GLU A 258 -5.59 -12.39 15.51
C GLU A 258 -5.03 -13.82 15.56
N THR A 259 -5.64 -14.74 14.82
CA THR A 259 -5.22 -16.15 14.76
C THR A 259 -3.76 -16.32 14.31
N PHE A 260 -3.24 -15.38 13.51
CA PHE A 260 -1.86 -15.41 13.01
C PHE A 260 -0.91 -14.46 13.76
N GLY A 261 -1.28 -14.03 14.97
CA GLY A 261 -0.40 -13.31 15.91
C GLY A 261 -0.23 -11.84 15.59
N LEU A 262 -1.27 -11.21 15.04
CA LEU A 262 -1.33 -9.78 14.75
C LEU A 262 -2.61 -9.20 15.35
N ASP A 263 -2.62 -7.90 15.61
CA ASP A 263 -3.77 -7.20 16.16
C ASP A 263 -4.46 -6.38 15.05
N PRO A 264 -5.76 -6.61 14.79
CA PRO A 264 -6.48 -5.90 13.74
C PRO A 264 -7.00 -4.56 14.25
N GLU A 265 -6.63 -3.48 13.57
CA GLU A 265 -7.24 -2.17 13.76
C GLU A 265 -8.30 -1.94 12.67
N ILE A 266 -9.55 -1.70 13.06
CA ILE A 266 -10.71 -1.61 12.16
C ILE A 266 -11.33 -0.22 12.16
N TYR A 267 -11.58 0.30 10.96
CA TYR A 267 -12.19 1.60 10.74
C TYR A 267 -13.47 1.51 9.92
N SER A 268 -14.52 2.15 10.40
CA SER A 268 -15.73 2.41 9.61
C SER A 268 -15.53 3.67 8.77
N LEU A 269 -15.61 3.52 7.44
CA LEU A 269 -15.33 4.62 6.50
C LEU A 269 -16.58 5.42 6.11
N LYS A 270 -17.78 4.95 6.49
CA LYS A 270 -19.06 5.48 6.01
C LYS A 270 -19.31 6.97 6.31
N LYS A 271 -18.64 7.53 7.31
CA LYS A 271 -18.81 8.92 7.77
C LYS A 271 -17.57 9.78 7.57
N LEU A 272 -16.51 9.22 6.99
CA LEU A 272 -15.24 9.92 6.79
C LEU A 272 -15.22 10.54 5.40
N SER A 273 -14.65 11.74 5.30
CA SER A 273 -14.35 12.36 4.02
C SER A 273 -13.22 11.62 3.30
N SER A 274 -13.11 11.80 1.98
CA SER A 274 -12.02 11.23 1.17
C SER A 274 -10.64 11.66 1.67
N GLU A 275 -10.50 12.89 2.17
CA GLU A 275 -9.24 13.39 2.70
C GLU A 275 -8.85 12.65 3.99
N GLU A 276 -9.79 12.40 4.89
CA GLU A 276 -9.56 11.66 6.13
C GLU A 276 -9.22 10.19 5.85
N ILE A 277 -9.96 9.55 4.93
CA ILE A 277 -9.66 8.19 4.50
C ILE A 277 -8.25 8.14 3.87
N LYS A 278 -7.92 9.07 2.97
CA LYS A 278 -6.58 9.15 2.36
C LYS A 278 -5.50 9.26 3.43
N ALA A 279 -5.68 10.13 4.42
CA ALA A 279 -4.71 10.37 5.47
C ALA A 279 -4.43 9.13 6.31
N MET A 280 -5.49 8.47 6.80
CA MET A 280 -5.38 7.25 7.59
C MET A 280 -4.76 6.11 6.78
N LEU A 281 -5.24 5.82 5.56
CA LEU A 281 -4.66 4.76 4.71
C LEU A 281 -3.17 4.99 4.41
N TYR A 282 -2.82 6.24 4.09
CA TYR A 282 -1.44 6.66 3.82
C TYR A 282 -0.51 6.42 5.00
N ALA A 283 -0.97 6.77 6.20
CA ALA A 283 -0.16 6.76 7.41
C ALA A 283 0.45 5.37 7.68
N TYR A 284 -0.33 4.30 7.48
CA TYR A 284 0.13 2.92 7.60
C TYR A 284 0.89 2.43 6.35
N LEU A 285 0.42 2.79 5.16
CA LEU A 285 1.09 2.41 3.90
C LEU A 285 2.52 2.96 3.86
N LYS A 286 2.80 4.15 4.41
CA LYS A 286 4.14 4.74 4.43
C LYS A 286 5.16 3.94 5.26
N MET A 287 4.70 3.25 6.32
CA MET A 287 5.52 2.25 7.03
C MET A 287 5.78 1.00 6.19
N GLY A 288 4.92 0.73 5.21
CA GLY A 288 4.91 -0.49 4.41
C GLY A 288 4.04 -1.60 5.01
N ILE A 289 3.03 -1.22 5.80
CA ILE A 289 1.96 -2.10 6.27
C ILE A 289 0.88 -2.19 5.18
N PRO A 290 0.50 -3.40 4.71
CA PRO A 290 -0.62 -3.57 3.80
C PRO A 290 -1.94 -3.22 4.48
N VAL A 291 -2.84 -2.55 3.76
CA VAL A 291 -4.17 -2.18 4.28
C VAL A 291 -5.24 -2.97 3.55
N ILE A 292 -6.16 -3.61 4.28
CA ILE A 292 -7.30 -4.31 3.68
C ILE A 292 -8.45 -3.31 3.55
N LEU A 293 -8.86 -3.01 2.32
CA LEU A 293 -9.94 -2.07 2.04
C LEU A 293 -11.17 -2.83 1.55
N GLY A 294 -12.30 -2.63 2.22
CA GLY A 294 -13.62 -3.12 1.81
C GLY A 294 -14.47 -1.99 1.23
N PHE A 295 -15.06 -2.25 0.07
CA PHE A 295 -15.94 -1.30 -0.62
C PHE A 295 -17.11 -1.99 -1.29
N GLN A 296 -18.14 -1.21 -1.62
CA GLN A 296 -19.32 -1.66 -2.32
C GLN A 296 -19.45 -0.94 -3.66
N PHE A 297 -19.63 -1.66 -4.76
CA PHE A 297 -19.90 -1.05 -6.06
C PHE A 297 -21.25 -0.33 -6.07
N ASP A 298 -21.29 0.80 -6.76
CA ASP A 298 -22.55 1.51 -6.98
C ASP A 298 -23.45 0.71 -7.93
N PRO A 299 -24.76 0.61 -7.67
CA PRO A 299 -25.68 -0.12 -8.52
C PRO A 299 -25.76 0.55 -9.90
N GLU A 300 -25.26 -0.12 -10.94
CA GLU A 300 -25.45 0.33 -12.32
C GLU A 300 -26.95 0.40 -12.66
N GLY A 301 -27.36 1.48 -13.35
CA GLY A 301 -28.75 1.87 -13.58
C GLY A 301 -29.73 0.72 -13.84
N LYS A 302 -30.89 0.79 -13.15
CA LYS A 302 -32.14 0.04 -13.40
C LYS A 302 -31.99 -1.41 -13.89
N LYS A 303 -31.19 -2.25 -13.24
CA LYS A 303 -31.46 -3.70 -13.19
C LYS A 303 -31.64 -4.18 -11.76
N LYS A 304 -32.89 -4.15 -11.29
CA LYS A 304 -33.35 -5.10 -10.26
C LYS A 304 -33.21 -6.52 -10.86
N LYS A 305 -32.40 -7.38 -10.25
CA LYS A 305 -32.83 -8.70 -9.73
C LYS A 305 -31.62 -9.56 -9.30
N ASN A 306 -31.64 -9.90 -8.01
CA ASN A 306 -31.28 -11.22 -7.46
C ASN A 306 -29.82 -11.69 -7.41
N SER A 307 -28.88 -10.81 -7.05
CA SER A 307 -27.71 -11.26 -6.26
C SER A 307 -27.34 -10.16 -5.24
N LYS A 308 -27.73 -10.34 -3.98
CA LYS A 308 -27.20 -9.53 -2.85
C LYS A 308 -25.67 -9.68 -2.70
N GLU A 309 -25.08 -10.64 -3.41
CA GLU A 309 -23.73 -11.18 -3.21
C GLU A 309 -22.63 -10.51 -4.06
N GLU A 310 -22.94 -9.81 -5.16
CA GLU A 310 -21.92 -9.30 -6.11
C GLU A 310 -21.48 -7.85 -5.90
N ASN A 311 -22.04 -7.14 -4.92
CA ASN A 311 -21.77 -5.71 -4.76
C ASN A 311 -20.58 -5.39 -3.84
N HIS A 312 -20.12 -6.31 -2.99
CA HIS A 312 -19.03 -6.04 -2.05
C HIS A 312 -17.71 -6.65 -2.52
N HIS A 313 -16.61 -5.95 -2.29
CA HIS A 313 -15.27 -6.42 -2.61
C HIS A 313 -14.26 -6.06 -1.52
N ALA A 314 -13.19 -6.85 -1.42
CA ALA A 314 -12.09 -6.62 -0.50
C ALA A 314 -10.75 -6.76 -1.23
N ILE A 315 -9.90 -5.75 -1.08
CA ILE A 315 -8.58 -5.66 -1.74
C ILE A 315 -7.49 -5.35 -0.73
N THR A 316 -6.23 -5.53 -1.12
CA THR A 316 -5.07 -5.11 -0.32
C THR A 316 -4.37 -3.93 -0.95
N LEU A 317 -4.37 -2.78 -0.29
CA LEU A 317 -3.56 -1.63 -0.69
C LEU A 317 -2.08 -1.91 -0.39
N THR A 318 -1.23 -1.52 -1.33
CA THR A 318 0.22 -1.84 -1.34
C THR A 318 1.13 -0.65 -1.61
N GLY A 319 0.53 0.49 -1.91
CA GLY A 319 1.26 1.70 -2.22
C GLY A 319 0.31 2.82 -2.63
N TYR A 320 0.91 3.95 -2.96
CA TYR A 320 0.21 5.17 -3.32
C TYR A 320 1.06 6.02 -4.27
N SER A 321 0.53 7.12 -4.76
CA SER A 321 1.32 8.14 -5.46
C SER A 321 1.13 9.51 -4.87
N GLU A 322 2.22 10.25 -4.79
CA GLU A 322 2.25 11.63 -4.29
C GLU A 322 2.54 12.59 -5.45
N THR A 323 1.87 13.74 -5.47
CA THR A 323 2.22 14.85 -6.36
C THR A 323 3.67 15.30 -6.14
N LEU A 324 4.31 15.80 -7.19
CA LEU A 324 5.62 16.46 -7.09
C LEU A 324 5.54 17.66 -6.14
N GLU A 325 6.56 17.83 -5.30
CA GLU A 325 6.63 18.94 -4.33
C GLU A 325 6.60 20.30 -5.05
N GLU A 326 7.25 20.42 -6.20
CA GLU A 326 7.22 21.61 -7.07
C GLU A 326 5.82 21.93 -7.60
N ASN A 327 4.96 20.92 -7.73
CA ASN A 327 3.57 21.06 -8.17
C ASN A 327 2.57 21.12 -7.01
N THR A 328 3.06 21.09 -5.78
CA THR A 328 2.22 21.15 -4.59
C THR A 328 1.98 22.61 -4.23
N LYS A 329 0.77 23.09 -4.52
CA LYS A 329 0.32 24.41 -4.05
C LYS A 329 -0.16 24.27 -2.62
N TYR A 330 0.56 24.90 -1.70
CA TYR A 330 0.10 25.07 -0.34
C TYR A 330 -0.78 26.30 -0.28
N GLU A 331 -1.97 26.12 0.24
CA GLU A 331 -2.94 27.18 0.42
C GLU A 331 -3.05 27.49 1.89
N SER A 332 -2.98 28.78 2.20
CA SER A 332 -3.41 29.24 3.52
C SER A 332 -4.85 28.82 3.76
N TYR A 333 -5.14 28.31 4.97
CA TYR A 333 -6.53 28.06 5.33
C TYR A 333 -7.35 29.35 5.43
N LYS A 334 -6.72 30.52 5.66
CA LYS A 334 -7.35 31.85 5.60
C LYS A 334 -7.71 32.29 4.18
N ASN A 335 -7.50 31.47 3.16
CA ASN A 335 -7.98 31.74 1.80
C ASN A 335 -9.26 30.96 1.43
N LYS A 336 -9.74 30.05 2.30
CA LYS A 336 -10.92 29.20 2.04
C LYS A 336 -12.23 29.81 2.58
N SER A 337 -13.25 30.02 1.76
CA SER A 337 -14.53 30.67 2.16
C SER A 337 -15.15 30.24 3.51
N TRP A 338 -14.96 28.97 3.91
CA TRP A 338 -15.46 28.46 5.19
C TRP A 338 -14.70 29.01 6.42
N TRP A 339 -13.46 29.50 6.29
CA TRP A 339 -12.69 30.07 7.42
C TRP A 339 -13.36 31.34 7.97
N GLU A 340 -13.91 32.21 7.11
CA GLU A 340 -14.61 33.44 7.53
C GLU A 340 -15.87 33.13 8.33
N SER A 341 -16.45 31.96 8.09
CA SER A 341 -17.61 31.44 8.83
C SER A 341 -17.18 30.72 10.12
N ALA A 342 -16.02 30.05 10.09
CA ALA A 342 -15.43 29.35 11.22
C ALA A 342 -14.80 30.28 12.26
N THR A 343 -14.47 31.53 11.94
CA THR A 343 -14.05 32.52 12.96
C THR A 343 -15.23 33.08 13.76
N LYS A 344 -16.45 32.99 13.22
CA LYS A 344 -17.70 33.43 13.88
C LYS A 344 -18.38 32.35 14.72
N SER A 345 -18.04 31.08 14.51
CA SER A 345 -18.48 29.93 15.31
C SER A 345 -17.27 29.32 16.00
N LYS A 346 -17.37 28.73 17.20
CA LYS A 346 -16.21 28.08 17.87
C LYS A 346 -15.79 26.77 17.17
N GLN A 347 -15.51 26.80 15.86
CA GLN A 347 -15.11 25.64 15.08
C GLN A 347 -13.60 25.40 15.14
N LYS A 348 -13.23 24.12 15.05
CA LYS A 348 -11.85 23.61 15.11
C LYS A 348 -11.03 24.14 13.91
N LEU A 349 -9.81 24.60 14.15
CA LEU A 349 -8.89 25.02 13.07
C LEU A 349 -8.62 23.84 12.10
N PRO A 350 -8.51 24.09 10.79
CA PRO A 350 -8.21 23.03 9.83
C PRO A 350 -6.79 22.50 9.98
N LEU A 351 -6.64 21.20 9.76
CA LEU A 351 -5.34 20.56 9.63
C LEU A 351 -5.04 20.28 8.15
N ASN A 352 -4.12 21.03 7.56
CA ASN A 352 -3.65 20.76 6.19
C ASN A 352 -2.66 19.58 6.20
N LEU A 353 -3.03 18.47 5.55
CA LEU A 353 -2.25 17.23 5.53
C LEU A 353 -1.61 16.97 4.15
N LYS A 354 -0.35 16.51 4.14
CA LYS A 354 0.36 16.09 2.93
C LYS A 354 -0.37 14.97 2.19
N SER A 355 -1.16 14.16 2.89
CA SER A 355 -2.00 13.10 2.32
C SER A 355 -3.07 13.60 1.35
N LYS A 356 -3.47 14.89 1.42
CA LYS A 356 -4.36 15.52 0.44
C LYS A 356 -3.82 15.41 -0.98
N TYR A 357 -2.49 15.46 -1.13
CA TYR A 357 -1.80 15.41 -2.41
C TYR A 357 -1.59 13.98 -2.94
N ILE A 358 -2.21 12.97 -2.30
CA ILE A 358 -2.24 11.61 -2.83
C ILE A 358 -3.26 11.51 -3.95
N GLN A 359 -2.74 11.18 -5.14
CA GLN A 359 -3.54 11.08 -6.37
C GLN A 359 -4.21 9.71 -6.53
N GLN A 360 -3.51 8.63 -6.21
CA GLN A 360 -4.01 7.27 -6.36
C GLN A 360 -3.34 6.31 -5.38
N PHE A 361 -4.08 5.27 -5.01
CA PHE A 361 -3.58 4.09 -4.32
C PHE A 361 -3.39 2.95 -5.32
N TYR A 362 -2.50 2.03 -4.97
CA TYR A 362 -2.26 0.80 -5.72
C TYR A 362 -2.62 -0.41 -4.88
N ALA A 363 -3.38 -1.32 -5.44
CA ALA A 363 -3.94 -2.46 -4.74
C ALA A 363 -3.67 -3.78 -5.46
N HIS A 364 -3.59 -4.85 -4.69
CA HIS A 364 -3.79 -6.19 -5.23
C HIS A 364 -5.29 -6.46 -5.24
N ASP A 365 -5.84 -6.61 -6.44
CA ASP A 365 -7.25 -6.93 -6.67
C ASP A 365 -7.31 -8.26 -7.42
N ASP A 366 -7.89 -9.27 -6.78
CA ASP A 366 -7.98 -10.66 -7.25
C ASP A 366 -8.87 -10.85 -8.48
N GLN A 367 -9.54 -9.79 -8.95
CA GLN A 367 -10.30 -9.80 -10.20
C GLN A 367 -9.66 -8.98 -11.33
N ILE A 368 -8.62 -8.20 -11.04
CA ILE A 368 -7.97 -7.31 -12.00
C ILE A 368 -6.49 -7.65 -12.17
N GLY A 369 -5.72 -7.63 -11.08
CA GLY A 369 -4.28 -7.83 -11.14
C GLY A 369 -3.52 -7.22 -9.96
N PRO A 370 -2.19 -7.43 -9.91
CA PRO A 370 -1.32 -6.76 -8.96
C PRO A 370 -1.33 -5.24 -9.22
N PHE A 371 -1.17 -4.40 -8.22
CA PHE A 371 -1.05 -2.93 -8.40
C PHE A 371 -2.16 -2.24 -9.23
N ALA A 372 -3.40 -2.74 -9.17
CA ALA A 372 -4.59 -2.08 -9.66
C ALA A 372 -4.70 -0.66 -9.08
N ARG A 373 -5.11 0.32 -9.89
CA ARG A 373 -5.18 1.73 -9.53
C ARG A 373 -6.55 2.04 -8.90
N ILE A 374 -6.54 2.65 -7.73
CA ILE A 374 -7.73 3.14 -7.01
C ILE A 374 -7.59 4.65 -6.82
N ARG A 375 -8.59 5.42 -7.24
CA ARG A 375 -8.64 6.88 -7.02
C ARG A 375 -9.81 7.22 -6.11
N PHE A 376 -9.66 8.26 -5.32
CA PHE A 376 -10.76 8.84 -4.56
C PHE A 376 -11.26 10.05 -5.34
N ASP A 377 -12.54 10.04 -5.66
CA ASP A 377 -13.26 11.20 -6.16
C ASP A 377 -13.65 12.07 -4.96
N SER A 378 -13.09 13.28 -4.93
CA SER A 378 -13.26 14.21 -3.81
C SER A 378 -14.66 14.79 -3.74
N GLU A 379 -15.42 14.82 -4.83
CA GLU A 379 -16.76 15.43 -4.85
C GLU A 379 -17.80 14.49 -4.24
N ASP A 380 -17.74 13.19 -4.56
CA ASP A 380 -18.77 12.21 -4.16
C ASP A 380 -18.34 11.25 -3.04
N ASN A 381 -17.11 11.38 -2.52
CA ASN A 381 -16.49 10.39 -1.61
C ASN A 381 -16.52 8.95 -2.15
N LYS A 382 -16.35 8.82 -3.47
CA LYS A 382 -16.36 7.54 -4.19
C LYS A 382 -14.95 7.09 -4.55
N LEU A 383 -14.79 5.79 -4.72
CA LEU A 383 -13.63 5.17 -5.31
C LEU A 383 -13.86 5.00 -6.81
N THR A 384 -12.94 5.50 -7.63
CA THR A 384 -12.81 5.06 -9.01
C THR A 384 -11.89 3.83 -9.06
N THR A 385 -12.44 2.67 -9.40
CA THR A 385 -11.71 1.39 -9.41
C THR A 385 -10.99 1.13 -10.73
N SER A 386 -10.19 0.05 -10.84
CA SER A 386 -9.63 -0.41 -12.12
C SER A 386 -10.51 -1.45 -12.82
N TRP A 387 -11.78 -1.55 -12.44
CA TRP A 387 -12.71 -2.47 -13.08
C TRP A 387 -13.21 -1.87 -14.39
N TRP A 388 -13.05 -2.66 -15.45
CA TRP A 388 -13.50 -2.37 -16.81
C TRP A 388 -14.71 -3.26 -17.13
N ASP A 389 -15.76 -2.69 -17.73
CA ASP A 389 -16.90 -3.45 -18.25
C ASP A 389 -17.19 -3.06 -19.71
N SER A 390 -16.42 -3.67 -20.62
CA SER A 390 -16.57 -3.49 -22.07
C SER A 390 -17.76 -4.26 -22.64
N GLU A 391 -18.27 -5.31 -21.97
CA GLU A 391 -19.42 -6.09 -22.42
C GLU A 391 -20.76 -5.34 -22.20
N LYS A 392 -20.78 -4.28 -21.37
CA LYS A 392 -21.91 -3.34 -21.20
C LYS A 392 -21.72 -1.96 -21.85
N GLY A 393 -20.70 -1.77 -22.68
CA GLY A 393 -20.49 -0.54 -23.44
C GLY A 393 -19.95 0.66 -22.65
N ILE A 394 -19.43 0.45 -21.44
CA ILE A 394 -18.91 1.54 -20.60
C ILE A 394 -17.40 1.67 -20.81
N LYS A 395 -16.97 2.84 -21.34
CA LYS A 395 -15.55 3.24 -21.49
C LYS A 395 -14.90 3.68 -20.17
N THR A 396 -15.67 3.73 -19.07
CA THR A 396 -15.28 4.32 -17.80
C THR A 396 -15.21 3.29 -16.66
N LYS A 397 -14.37 3.61 -15.68
CA LYS A 397 -14.09 2.82 -14.48
C LYS A 397 -15.32 2.75 -13.56
N LEU A 398 -15.55 1.61 -12.90
CA LEU A 398 -16.65 1.48 -11.93
C LEU A 398 -16.40 2.32 -10.68
N LEU A 399 -17.45 3.03 -10.24
CA LEU A 399 -17.48 3.72 -8.96
C LEU A 399 -17.86 2.78 -7.83
N ALA A 400 -17.28 2.99 -6.66
CA ALA A 400 -17.57 2.23 -5.46
C ALA A 400 -17.53 3.12 -4.21
N THR A 401 -18.25 2.72 -3.16
CA THR A 401 -18.27 3.40 -1.87
C THR A 401 -17.42 2.59 -0.87
N PRO A 402 -16.34 3.15 -0.31
CA PRO A 402 -15.57 2.48 0.73
C PRO A 402 -16.40 2.41 2.02
N PHE A 403 -16.38 1.28 2.72
CA PHE A 403 -17.15 1.12 3.97
C PHE A 403 -16.31 0.66 5.15
N VAL A 404 -15.19 -0.03 4.93
CA VAL A 404 -14.32 -0.52 6.00
C VAL A 404 -12.86 -0.51 5.57
N SER A 405 -11.97 -0.19 6.51
CA SER A 405 -10.53 -0.45 6.40
C SER A 405 -10.08 -1.29 7.58
N ILE A 406 -9.18 -2.25 7.35
CA ILE A 406 -8.59 -3.10 8.39
C ILE A 406 -7.08 -3.12 8.24
N MET A 407 -6.36 -2.74 9.28
CA MET A 407 -4.90 -2.73 9.36
C MET A 407 -4.43 -3.88 10.24
N PRO A 408 -3.68 -4.85 9.69
CA PRO A 408 -3.06 -5.90 10.49
C PRO A 408 -1.77 -5.36 11.12
N LEU A 409 -1.75 -5.18 12.44
CA LEU A 409 -0.64 -4.57 13.19
C LEU A 409 0.06 -5.57 14.11
N SER A 410 1.23 -5.20 14.60
CA SER A 410 1.83 -5.88 15.76
C SER A 410 1.15 -5.37 17.03
N ASP A 411 0.99 -6.24 18.01
CA ASP A 411 0.63 -5.96 19.41
C ASP A 411 1.44 -4.87 20.14
N ARG A 412 2.58 -4.47 19.56
CA ARG A 412 3.42 -3.37 20.02
C ARG A 412 3.06 -2.02 19.39
N ILE A 413 2.10 -1.97 18.47
CA ILE A 413 1.53 -0.74 17.91
C ILE A 413 0.13 -0.64 18.49
N ARG A 414 -0.02 0.15 19.55
CA ARG A 414 -1.25 0.21 20.35
C ARG A 414 -2.06 1.47 20.10
N LEU A 415 -1.38 2.55 19.75
CA LEU A 415 -2.02 3.84 19.55
C LEU A 415 -2.50 3.99 18.10
N PRO A 416 -3.78 4.39 17.89
CA PRO A 416 -4.35 4.56 16.57
C PRO A 416 -3.88 5.85 15.90
N TYR A 417 -4.11 5.97 14.59
CA TYR A 417 -3.81 7.18 13.84
C TYR A 417 -4.52 8.42 14.40
N GLU A 418 -5.76 8.28 14.85
CA GLU A 418 -6.61 9.38 15.34
C GLU A 418 -6.03 10.03 16.58
N ALA A 419 -5.51 9.23 17.52
CA ALA A 419 -4.88 9.77 18.74
C ALA A 419 -3.70 10.69 18.39
N THR A 420 -2.89 10.30 17.39
CA THR A 420 -1.78 11.13 16.90
C THR A 420 -2.29 12.38 16.19
N ARG A 421 -3.29 12.22 15.32
CA ARG A 421 -3.91 13.34 14.60
C ARG A 421 -4.47 14.38 15.58
N GLU A 422 -5.18 13.97 16.62
CA GLU A 422 -5.75 14.87 17.63
C GLU A 422 -4.68 15.66 18.38
N ASN A 423 -3.58 15.02 18.76
CA ASN A 423 -2.43 15.70 19.37
C ASN A 423 -1.81 16.74 18.42
N VAL A 424 -1.67 16.40 17.14
CA VAL A 424 -1.17 17.33 16.13
C VAL A 424 -2.14 18.48 15.88
N GLU A 425 -3.45 18.25 15.92
CA GLU A 425 -4.47 19.31 15.81
C GLU A 425 -4.36 20.31 16.97
N ILE A 426 -4.14 19.84 18.20
CA ILE A 426 -3.91 20.71 19.37
C ILE A 426 -2.64 21.56 19.17
N ILE A 427 -1.55 20.95 18.72
CA ILE A 427 -0.29 21.66 18.45
C ILE A 427 -0.47 22.67 17.32
N ASN A 428 -1.22 22.31 16.26
CA ASN A 428 -1.51 23.21 15.15
C ASN A 428 -2.28 24.45 15.60
N VAL A 429 -3.28 24.28 16.49
CA VAL A 429 -4.01 25.40 17.08
C VAL A 429 -3.07 26.30 17.88
N TRP A 430 -2.20 25.71 18.70
CA TRP A 430 -1.25 26.48 19.49
C TRP A 430 -0.26 27.26 18.63
N LEU A 431 0.30 26.64 17.59
CA LEU A 431 1.22 27.31 16.67
C LEU A 431 0.59 28.51 15.96
N ASP A 432 -0.68 28.42 15.55
CA ASP A 432 -1.43 29.56 14.97
C ASP A 432 -1.61 30.71 15.97
N LEU A 433 -1.76 30.42 17.27
CA LEU A 433 -1.89 31.44 18.31
C LEU A 433 -0.59 32.16 18.63
N ILE A 434 0.56 31.47 18.52
CA ILE A 434 1.85 32.02 18.96
C ILE A 434 2.71 32.56 17.83
N ILE A 435 2.37 32.25 16.57
CA ILE A 435 3.12 32.68 15.39
C ILE A 435 2.16 33.28 14.38
N ASP A 436 2.21 34.62 14.27
CA ASP A 436 1.43 35.37 13.28
C ASP A 436 1.76 34.92 11.84
N GLY A 437 0.73 34.69 11.05
CA GLY A 437 0.87 34.36 9.63
C GLY A 437 1.31 32.92 9.33
N LEU A 438 1.23 32.01 10.31
CA LEU A 438 1.60 30.61 10.14
C LEU A 438 0.49 29.74 9.52
N ASP A 439 -0.23 30.28 8.53
CA ASP A 439 -1.39 29.63 7.92
C ASP A 439 -1.07 28.72 6.73
N TYR A 440 0.20 28.69 6.30
CA TYR A 440 0.74 27.83 5.24
C TYR A 440 1.36 26.51 5.75
N ILE A 441 1.15 26.15 7.02
CA ILE A 441 1.68 24.89 7.57
C ILE A 441 1.02 23.71 6.89
N ASN A 442 1.84 22.69 6.62
CA ASN A 442 1.38 21.37 6.23
C ASN A 442 2.00 20.31 7.10
N TRP A 443 1.18 19.35 7.50
CA TRP A 443 1.56 18.24 8.35
C TRP A 443 1.63 16.94 7.56
N ASP A 444 2.63 16.12 7.87
CA ASP A 444 2.74 14.76 7.34
C ASP A 444 2.78 13.80 8.52
N ILE A 445 1.65 13.10 8.74
CA ILE A 445 1.44 12.19 9.85
C ILE A 445 1.49 10.75 9.36
N TYR A 446 2.39 9.94 9.92
CA TYR A 446 2.58 8.56 9.49
C TYR A 446 3.23 7.68 10.54
N LEU A 447 3.00 6.37 10.43
CA LEU A 447 3.66 5.37 11.27
C LEU A 447 5.03 5.02 10.68
N SER A 448 6.03 4.83 11.55
CA SER A 448 7.37 4.43 11.13
C SER A 448 8.09 3.59 12.18
N ARG A 449 9.32 3.19 11.83
CA ARG A 449 10.28 2.64 12.79
C ARG A 449 11.26 3.73 13.17
N SER A 450 11.60 3.84 14.45
CA SER A 450 12.55 4.85 14.93
C SER A 450 13.88 4.83 14.18
N ASN A 451 14.47 3.66 13.94
CA ASN A 451 15.72 3.54 13.18
C ASN A 451 15.60 4.00 11.71
N LYS A 452 14.41 3.90 11.11
CA LYS A 452 14.15 4.45 9.77
C LYS A 452 14.11 5.97 9.81
N GLU A 453 13.54 6.56 10.85
CA GLU A 453 13.51 8.01 11.05
C GLU A 453 14.89 8.58 11.39
N LYS A 454 15.67 7.92 12.25
CA LYS A 454 17.07 8.30 12.51
C LYS A 454 17.90 8.28 11.24
N LYS A 455 17.76 7.23 10.42
CA LYS A 455 18.39 7.16 9.11
C LYS A 455 17.97 8.32 8.21
N TYR A 456 16.68 8.66 8.20
CA TYR A 456 16.17 9.79 7.44
C TYR A 456 16.76 11.13 7.92
N ILE A 457 16.89 11.35 9.23
CA ILE A 457 17.53 12.55 9.80
C ILE A 457 18.98 12.66 9.33
N LEU A 458 19.74 11.56 9.43
CA LEU A 458 21.15 11.51 9.05
C LEU A 458 21.38 11.73 7.55
N GLU A 459 20.49 11.23 6.69
CA GLU A 459 20.56 11.36 5.24
C GLU A 459 19.89 12.64 4.70
N SER A 460 19.32 13.47 5.59
CA SER A 460 18.63 14.70 5.21
C SER A 460 19.60 15.76 4.68
N LYS A 461 19.18 16.54 3.68
CA LYS A 461 19.93 17.72 3.21
C LYS A 461 19.98 18.83 4.25
N ASP A 462 18.97 18.88 5.12
CA ASP A 462 18.85 19.85 6.19
C ASP A 462 19.55 19.39 7.48
N TYR A 463 20.42 18.37 7.39
CA TYR A 463 21.13 17.85 8.55
C TYR A 463 22.06 18.90 9.17
N GLN A 464 21.88 19.18 10.46
CA GLN A 464 22.81 19.97 11.25
C GLN A 464 23.17 19.22 12.54
N HIS A 465 24.46 19.07 12.82
CA HIS A 465 24.93 18.28 13.96
C HIS A 465 24.39 18.80 15.30
N ASN A 466 24.42 20.12 15.51
CA ASN A 466 23.90 20.79 16.71
C ASN A 466 22.39 20.63 16.93
N LEU A 467 21.60 20.39 15.88
CA LEU A 467 20.16 20.17 16.00
C LEU A 467 19.81 18.68 16.17
N HIS A 468 20.62 17.79 15.60
CA HIS A 468 20.23 16.39 15.41
C HIS A 468 21.03 15.37 16.23
N ALA A 469 22.18 15.74 16.80
CA ALA A 469 23.05 14.79 17.52
C ALA A 469 22.31 14.10 18.67
N ASP A 470 21.58 14.86 19.49
CA ASP A 470 20.81 14.34 20.61
C ASP A 470 19.81 13.28 20.14
N ALA A 471 18.95 13.62 19.17
CA ALA A 471 17.96 12.72 18.59
C ALA A 471 18.58 11.44 17.97
N LEU A 472 19.75 11.56 17.35
CA LEU A 472 20.45 10.41 16.77
C LEU A 472 21.06 9.50 17.84
N SER A 473 21.45 10.05 18.99
CA SER A 473 22.00 9.30 20.13
C SER A 473 20.94 8.73 21.07
N GLU A 474 19.74 9.32 21.11
CA GLU A 474 18.66 8.98 22.05
C GLU A 474 18.07 7.58 21.82
N THR A 475 17.55 6.93 22.86
CA THR A 475 16.82 5.66 22.68
C THR A 475 15.36 5.93 22.33
N TYR A 476 14.88 5.34 21.23
CA TYR A 476 13.50 5.48 20.79
C TYR A 476 12.74 4.16 20.83
N PRO A 477 11.42 4.18 21.12
CA PRO A 477 10.53 3.05 20.89
C PRO A 477 10.70 2.49 19.47
N LYS A 478 10.50 1.17 19.31
CA LYS A 478 10.69 0.51 18.00
C LYS A 478 9.75 1.08 16.93
N TYR A 479 8.51 1.33 17.31
CA TYR A 479 7.47 1.91 16.46
C TYR A 479 7.13 3.30 16.97
N VAL A 480 7.09 4.26 16.06
CA VAL A 480 6.79 5.65 16.39
C VAL A 480 5.79 6.20 15.38
N TRP A 481 4.81 6.93 15.90
CA TRP A 481 4.04 7.85 15.08
C TRP A 481 4.88 9.10 14.86
N VAL A 482 4.86 9.63 13.64
CA VAL A 482 5.67 10.77 13.23
C VAL A 482 4.75 11.85 12.70
N ALA A 483 4.96 13.09 13.13
CA ALA A 483 4.35 14.26 12.55
C ALA A 483 5.44 15.24 12.11
N ASP A 484 5.67 15.34 10.80
CA ASP A 484 6.55 16.37 10.24
C ASP A 484 5.74 17.65 9.99
N CYS A 485 6.26 18.79 10.45
CA CYS A 485 5.69 20.12 10.21
C CYS A 485 6.50 20.85 9.13
N TYR A 486 5.83 21.32 8.08
CA TYR A 486 6.43 22.05 6.97
C TYR A 486 5.82 23.44 6.83
N LEU A 487 6.65 24.44 6.53
CA LEU A 487 6.23 25.77 6.09
C LEU A 487 6.76 25.99 4.68
N ALA A 488 5.87 26.16 3.70
CA ALA A 488 6.22 26.37 2.29
C ALA A 488 7.32 25.41 1.77
N ASN A 489 7.15 24.09 2.00
CA ASN A 489 8.12 23.01 1.75
C ASN A 489 9.37 22.93 2.65
N SER A 490 9.68 23.96 3.43
CA SER A 490 10.78 23.88 4.40
C SER A 490 10.32 23.10 5.63
N LYS A 491 11.03 22.04 6.00
CA LYS A 491 10.75 21.32 7.25
C LYS A 491 11.15 22.19 8.43
N LEU A 492 10.21 22.46 9.34
CA LEU A 492 10.47 23.21 10.55
C LEU A 492 10.97 22.28 11.66
N PHE A 493 10.18 21.26 11.95
CA PHE A 493 10.48 20.26 12.97
C PHE A 493 9.70 18.96 12.71
N LYS A 494 10.07 17.92 13.45
CA LYS A 494 9.44 16.60 13.48
C LYS A 494 9.09 16.26 14.92
N ILE A 495 7.87 15.81 15.17
CA ILE A 495 7.49 15.21 16.44
C ILE A 495 7.50 13.69 16.27
N MET A 496 8.14 13.00 17.22
CA MET A 496 8.04 11.55 17.37
C MET A 496 7.16 11.24 18.57
N PHE A 497 6.22 10.34 18.37
CA PHE A 497 5.28 9.87 19.38
C PHE A 497 5.48 8.36 19.56
N ASP A 498 5.50 7.86 20.80
CA ASP A 498 5.60 6.42 21.06
C ASP A 498 4.32 5.72 20.59
N ALA A 499 4.41 4.80 19.62
CA ALA A 499 3.24 4.08 19.14
C ALA A 499 2.84 2.90 20.05
N SER A 500 3.67 2.57 21.04
CA SER A 500 3.49 1.44 21.96
C SER A 500 2.97 1.84 23.34
N ASP A 501 2.81 3.14 23.59
CA ASP A 501 2.32 3.68 24.85
C ASP A 501 0.88 3.21 25.15
N ILE A 502 0.51 3.26 26.42
CA ILE A 502 -0.83 3.00 26.94
C ILE A 502 -1.57 4.33 27.14
N ASN A 503 -0.84 5.44 27.37
CA ASN A 503 -1.45 6.76 27.55
C ASN A 503 -1.85 7.39 26.21
N TYR A 504 -3.14 7.31 25.87
CA TYR A 504 -3.70 7.91 24.65
C TYR A 504 -3.71 9.44 24.64
N LYS A 505 -3.61 10.08 25.81
CA LYS A 505 -3.67 11.55 25.91
C LYS A 505 -2.30 12.19 25.70
N HIS A 506 -1.25 11.53 26.18
CA HIS A 506 0.09 12.04 26.07
C HIS A 506 1.11 10.92 25.87
N PHE A 507 1.68 10.90 24.68
CA PHE A 507 2.65 9.90 24.23
C PHE A 507 3.68 10.53 23.28
N GLY A 508 3.81 11.86 23.32
CA GLY A 508 4.86 12.58 22.60
C GLY A 508 6.20 12.24 23.22
N TRP A 509 7.13 11.76 22.41
CA TRP A 509 8.42 11.28 22.87
C TRP A 509 9.54 12.32 22.68
N ASP A 510 9.62 12.92 21.50
CA ASP A 510 10.70 13.86 21.16
C ASP A 510 10.33 14.84 20.03
N ILE A 511 11.01 15.97 19.98
CA ILE A 511 10.90 16.98 18.91
C ILE A 511 12.28 17.27 18.33
N VAL A 512 12.41 17.02 17.03
CA VAL A 512 13.63 17.24 16.25
C VAL A 512 13.46 18.44 15.34
N TYR A 513 14.23 19.50 15.57
CA TYR A 513 14.19 20.73 14.77
C TYR A 513 15.07 20.61 13.53
N PHE A 514 14.58 21.12 12.40
CA PHE A 514 15.32 21.21 11.13
C PHE A 514 15.59 22.66 10.71
N ASN A 515 14.95 23.63 11.37
CA ASN A 515 15.12 25.06 11.11
C ASN A 515 15.56 25.79 12.39
N THR A 516 16.72 26.44 12.34
CA THR A 516 17.34 27.15 13.48
C THR A 516 16.56 28.39 13.90
N ASP A 517 16.00 29.12 12.94
CA ASP A 517 15.29 30.37 13.19
C ASP A 517 13.97 30.07 13.90
N PHE A 518 13.27 29.04 13.45
CA PHE A 518 12.06 28.54 14.07
C PHE A 518 12.32 28.02 15.49
N LYS A 519 13.41 27.28 15.71
CA LYS A 519 13.81 26.86 17.05
C LYS A 519 14.05 28.08 17.95
N SER A 520 14.80 29.07 17.47
CA SER A 520 15.11 30.30 18.21
C SER A 520 13.86 31.13 18.52
N LEU A 521 12.90 31.18 17.60
CA LEU A 521 11.59 31.82 17.80
C LEU A 521 10.84 31.19 18.97
N LEU A 522 10.77 29.86 19.01
CA LEU A 522 10.13 29.13 20.12
C LEU A 522 10.89 29.31 21.44
N GLU A 523 12.22 29.33 21.42
CA GLU A 523 13.03 29.61 22.62
C GLU A 523 12.73 31.00 23.19
N ASN A 524 12.66 32.02 22.34
CA ASN A 524 12.32 33.37 22.77
C ASN A 524 10.90 33.46 23.31
N TYR A 525 9.94 32.80 22.65
CA TYR A 525 8.56 32.71 23.12
C TYR A 525 8.49 32.14 24.55
N PHE A 526 9.14 30.99 24.81
CA PHE A 526 9.15 30.41 26.15
C PHE A 526 9.96 31.22 27.17
N LYS A 527 11.04 31.91 26.77
CA LYS A 527 11.78 32.83 27.65
C LYS A 527 10.91 34.01 28.07
N ASP A 528 10.18 34.61 27.14
CA ASP A 528 9.33 35.76 27.42
C ASP A 528 8.11 35.36 28.25
N ALA A 529 7.49 34.21 27.96
CA ALA A 529 6.44 33.64 28.81
C ALA A 529 6.92 33.35 30.25
N MET A 530 8.23 33.11 30.45
CA MET A 530 8.83 32.78 31.74
C MET A 530 9.58 33.94 32.43
N LYS A 531 9.60 35.16 31.85
CA LYS A 531 10.22 36.32 32.52
C LYS A 531 9.42 36.69 33.79
N THR A 532 9.93 36.17 34.91
CA THR A 532 9.64 36.44 36.34
C THR A 532 8.18 36.72 36.73
N SER A 533 7.71 35.86 37.64
CA SER A 533 6.43 35.73 38.36
C SER A 533 5.77 36.97 38.99
N ASN A 534 6.18 38.19 38.65
CA ASN A 534 5.57 39.43 39.17
C ASN A 534 4.72 40.19 38.15
N ASP A 535 4.66 39.74 36.89
CA ASP A 535 3.84 40.38 35.86
C ASP A 535 2.60 39.52 35.54
N VAL A 536 1.41 40.05 35.85
CA VAL A 536 0.12 39.33 35.72
C VAL A 536 -0.11 38.84 34.28
N LYS A 537 0.39 39.58 33.29
CA LYS A 537 0.28 39.23 31.87
C LYS A 537 1.09 38.00 31.48
N ASN A 538 2.27 37.78 32.06
CA ASN A 538 3.12 36.64 31.71
C ASN A 538 2.54 35.32 32.25
N ASN A 539 1.91 35.35 33.42
CA ASN A 539 1.13 34.22 33.94
C ASN A 539 -0.09 33.91 33.04
N GLU A 540 -0.73 34.92 32.46
CA GLU A 540 -1.88 34.72 31.55
C GLU A 540 -1.47 34.00 30.26
N TYR A 541 -0.35 34.41 29.63
CA TYR A 541 0.18 33.73 28.43
C TYR A 541 0.54 32.27 28.68
N LEU A 542 1.28 31.98 29.75
CA LEU A 542 1.66 30.60 30.08
C LEU A 542 0.43 29.74 30.39
N MET A 543 -0.54 30.29 31.14
CA MET A 543 -1.79 29.61 31.43
C MET A 543 -2.63 29.39 30.17
N ASP A 544 -2.60 30.29 29.19
CA ASP A 544 -3.29 30.10 27.92
C ASP A 544 -2.64 29.02 27.05
N VAL A 545 -1.31 28.89 27.08
CA VAL A 545 -0.61 27.76 26.44
C VAL A 545 -0.99 26.43 27.09
N ILE A 546 -0.95 26.37 28.42
CA ILE A 546 -1.30 25.16 29.18
C ILE A 546 -2.77 24.80 28.96
N LYS A 547 -3.68 25.78 28.98
CA LYS A 547 -5.11 25.57 28.67
C LYS A 547 -5.31 25.04 27.25
N THR A 548 -4.52 25.51 26.29
CA THR A 548 -4.67 25.12 24.87
C THR A 548 -4.05 23.76 24.57
N THR A 549 -2.81 23.55 24.98
CA THR A 549 -2.01 22.36 24.61
C THR A 549 -2.02 21.24 25.63
N GLY A 550 -2.40 21.54 26.86
CA GLY A 550 -2.13 20.69 28.02
C GLY A 550 -0.68 20.84 28.50
N ILE A 551 -0.49 20.63 29.80
CA ILE A 551 0.83 20.71 30.44
C ILE A 551 1.84 19.74 29.82
N GLU A 552 1.38 18.56 29.43
CA GLU A 552 2.25 17.49 28.96
C GLU A 552 2.86 17.84 27.58
N THR A 553 2.02 18.32 26.64
CA THR A 553 2.48 18.84 25.36
C THR A 553 3.36 20.07 25.53
N THR A 554 3.00 20.98 26.45
CA THR A 554 3.86 22.14 26.77
C THR A 554 5.25 21.69 27.23
N ASN A 555 5.30 20.72 28.14
CA ASN A 555 6.53 20.17 28.68
C ASN A 555 7.36 19.42 27.62
N LEU A 556 6.74 18.79 26.62
CA LEU A 556 7.44 18.21 25.48
C LEU A 556 8.26 19.27 24.72
N PHE A 557 7.64 20.40 24.37
CA PHE A 557 8.33 21.52 23.69
C PHE A 557 9.39 22.20 24.58
N ARG A 558 9.11 22.34 25.88
CA ARG A 558 10.09 22.90 26.82
C ARG A 558 11.34 22.02 26.94
N LYS A 559 11.13 20.72 27.10
CA LYS A 559 12.23 19.73 27.19
C LYS A 559 13.07 19.72 25.91
N SER A 560 12.46 19.77 24.74
CA SER A 560 13.20 19.80 23.45
C SER A 560 14.03 21.07 23.27
N LEU A 561 13.68 22.15 23.97
CA LEU A 561 14.40 23.42 24.02
C LEU A 561 15.32 23.58 25.24
N LYS A 562 15.51 22.52 26.04
CA LYS A 562 16.34 22.49 27.25
C LYS A 562 15.86 23.44 28.37
N PHE A 563 14.56 23.71 28.45
CA PHE A 563 13.95 24.33 29.62
C PHE A 563 13.45 23.28 30.61
N ASP A 564 13.41 23.62 31.89
CA ASP A 564 12.84 22.76 32.94
C ASP A 564 11.34 22.53 32.71
N PRO A 565 10.82 21.33 33.01
CA PRO A 565 9.39 21.06 32.93
C PRO A 565 8.63 21.94 33.93
N ILE A 566 7.39 22.28 33.59
CA ILE A 566 6.45 22.91 34.51
C ILE A 566 5.91 21.81 35.42
N GLU A 567 6.00 22.04 36.73
CA GLU A 567 5.31 21.26 37.76
C GLU A 567 4.05 22.04 38.16
N ILE A 568 2.88 21.37 38.20
CA ILE A 568 1.61 21.94 38.70
C ILE A 568 1.27 21.29 40.03
#